data_AF-A0A7S2ITN4-F1
#
_entry.id   AF-A0A7S2ITN4-F1
#
_cell.length_a   1.000
_cell.length_b   1.000
_cell.length_c   1.000
_cell.angle_alpha   90.00
_cell.angle_beta   90.00
_cell.angle_gamma   90.00
#
_symmetry.space_group_name_H-M   'P 1'
#
loop_
_entity.id
_entity.type
_entity.pdbx_description
1 polymer ?
#
loop_
_entity_poly.entity_id
_entity_poly.type
_entity_poly.pdbx_seq_one_letter_code
_entity_poly.pdbx_strand_id
1 'polypeptide(L)'
;MTHDLLLYGLTYMAKSERLDLRLVFDSLATRAEINHFHYDGLYLNSTGLKQSRFPIELVDRAAVTGELTPGNVAIELLQEMQWYTRGFVVSAGGKPGESTSLFPKGDIESLARVAASLVAELQRRNIPHTILLCPAIQASIPKKIPLADALAGNVEFAFPMTPEVFILPRALDEEGPGTCGVELAGLILARTEDDYGNITE
;
A
#
# COMPACT_ATOMS: atom_id res chain seq x y z
N MET A 1 -12.66 6.45 7.02
CA MET A 1 -12.03 7.04 5.83
C MET A 1 -13.08 7.25 4.75
N THR A 2 -13.09 8.39 4.07
CA THR A 2 -13.99 8.65 2.92
C THR A 2 -13.19 8.67 1.62
N HIS A 3 -13.90 8.68 0.48
CA HIS A 3 -13.30 8.90 -0.84
C HIS A 3 -12.40 10.15 -0.87
N ASP A 4 -12.92 11.30 -0.41
CA ASP A 4 -12.20 12.56 -0.52
C ASP A 4 -10.91 12.56 0.31
N LEU A 5 -10.94 11.96 1.50
CA LEU A 5 -9.76 11.84 2.36
C LEU A 5 -8.68 10.92 1.75
N LEU A 6 -9.08 9.84 1.08
CA LEU A 6 -8.16 9.00 0.30
C LEU A 6 -7.60 9.77 -0.90
N LEU A 7 -8.46 10.46 -1.64
CA LEU A 7 -8.06 11.26 -2.80
C LEU A 7 -7.05 12.36 -2.41
N TYR A 8 -7.25 13.03 -1.27
CA TYR A 8 -6.28 14.00 -0.75
C TYR A 8 -4.93 13.34 -0.43
N GLY A 9 -4.92 12.22 0.28
CA GLY A 9 -3.70 11.49 0.61
C GLY A 9 -2.95 11.01 -0.64
N LEU A 10 -3.67 10.42 -1.61
CA LEU A 10 -3.11 9.97 -2.88
C LEU A 10 -2.60 11.12 -3.74
N THR A 11 -3.32 12.23 -3.80
CA THR A 11 -2.88 13.44 -4.51
C THR A 11 -1.62 14.02 -3.89
N TYR A 12 -1.54 14.02 -2.55
CA TYR A 12 -0.33 14.42 -1.83
C TYR A 12 0.84 13.50 -2.18
N MET A 13 0.64 12.18 -2.12
CA MET A 13 1.65 11.19 -2.49
C MET A 13 2.14 11.34 -3.94
N ALA A 14 1.22 11.56 -4.89
CA ALA A 14 1.57 11.73 -6.30
C ALA A 14 2.34 13.03 -6.59
N LYS A 15 2.21 14.05 -5.74
CA LYS A 15 2.94 15.33 -5.86
C LYS A 15 4.22 15.37 -5.04
N SER A 16 4.39 14.45 -4.10
CA SER A 16 5.55 14.39 -3.23
C SER A 16 6.79 13.94 -4.00
N GLU A 17 7.89 14.67 -3.85
CA GLU A 17 9.21 14.24 -4.33
C GLU A 17 9.87 13.22 -3.39
N ARG A 18 9.27 12.96 -2.22
CA ARG A 18 9.78 12.05 -1.18
C ARG A 18 9.32 10.62 -1.46
N LEU A 19 10.14 9.86 -2.18
CA LEU A 19 9.92 8.41 -2.40
C LEU A 19 10.10 7.56 -1.14
N ASP A 20 10.66 8.13 -0.07
CA ASP A 20 10.82 7.48 1.22
C ASP A 20 9.60 7.65 2.14
N LEU A 21 8.67 8.55 1.82
CA LEU A 21 7.49 8.82 2.64
C LEU A 21 6.34 7.86 2.33
N ARG A 22 5.68 7.34 3.36
CA ARG A 22 4.37 6.68 3.29
C ARG A 22 3.41 7.38 4.23
N LEU A 23 2.12 7.41 3.89
CA LEU A 23 1.08 7.89 4.79
C LEU A 23 0.31 6.71 5.37
N VAL A 24 0.11 6.71 6.68
CA VAL A 24 -0.63 5.68 7.40
C VAL A 24 -1.89 6.29 7.99
N PHE A 25 -3.00 5.58 7.89
CA PHE A 25 -4.22 5.89 8.61
C PHE A 25 -4.69 4.65 9.33
N ASP A 26 -4.96 4.80 10.63
CA ASP A 26 -5.52 3.75 11.47
C ASP A 26 -7.01 4.04 11.73
N SER A 27 -7.86 3.06 11.46
CA SER A 27 -9.30 3.20 11.72
C SER A 27 -9.61 3.20 13.22
N LEU A 28 -10.84 3.54 13.58
CA LEU A 28 -11.32 3.31 14.93
C LEU A 28 -11.11 1.83 15.30
N ALA A 29 -10.74 1.59 16.56
CA ALA A 29 -10.32 0.30 17.13
C ALA A 29 -8.94 -0.26 16.73
N THR A 30 -8.16 0.35 15.81
CA THR A 30 -6.75 -0.04 15.57
C THR A 30 -5.74 0.75 16.42
N ARG A 31 -6.17 1.23 17.60
CA ARG A 31 -5.46 2.20 18.47
C ARG A 31 -5.38 3.62 17.89
N ALA A 32 -6.50 4.18 17.47
CA ALA A 32 -6.58 5.62 17.20
C ALA A 32 -6.28 6.39 18.51
N GLU A 33 -5.06 6.90 18.66
CA GLU A 33 -4.64 7.71 19.83
C GLU A 33 -5.35 9.08 19.85
N ILE A 34 -5.97 9.45 18.73
CA ILE A 34 -6.52 10.77 18.48
C ILE A 34 -7.98 10.63 18.02
N ASN A 35 -8.87 11.47 18.56
CA ASN A 35 -10.31 11.48 18.24
C ASN A 35 -10.67 12.19 16.92
N HIS A 36 -9.69 12.56 16.10
CA HIS A 36 -9.89 13.20 14.81
C HIS A 36 -9.08 12.49 13.72
N PHE A 37 -9.50 12.72 12.48
CA PHE A 37 -8.84 12.17 11.31
C PHE A 37 -7.44 12.78 11.12
N HIS A 38 -6.42 11.94 11.03
CA HIS A 38 -5.07 12.35 10.65
C HIS A 38 -4.39 11.20 9.88
N TYR A 39 -3.36 11.55 9.11
CA TYR A 39 -2.41 10.59 8.57
C TYR A 39 -1.11 10.70 9.36
N ASP A 40 -0.52 9.55 9.69
CA ASP A 40 0.84 9.46 10.19
C ASP A 40 1.83 9.34 9.02
N GLY A 41 2.94 10.07 9.10
CA GLY A 41 4.01 9.98 8.10
C GLY A 41 5.08 8.99 8.51
N LEU A 42 5.32 7.95 7.70
CA LEU A 42 6.44 7.03 7.88
C LEU A 42 7.54 7.30 6.86
N TYR A 43 8.76 7.51 7.34
CA TYR A 43 9.92 7.79 6.51
C TYR A 43 10.87 6.60 6.50
N LEU A 44 10.98 5.92 5.37
CA LEU A 44 11.83 4.75 5.20
C LEU A 44 13.30 5.03 5.52
N ASN A 45 13.82 6.18 5.11
CA ASN A 45 15.20 6.58 5.37
C ASN A 45 15.53 6.72 6.87
N SER A 46 14.51 6.89 7.72
CA SER A 46 14.67 6.96 9.17
C SER A 46 14.71 5.59 9.86
N THR A 47 14.51 4.50 9.11
CA THR A 47 14.39 3.14 9.68
C THR A 47 15.69 2.34 9.65
N GLY A 48 16.73 2.82 8.96
CA GLY A 48 17.99 2.07 8.77
C GLY A 48 17.89 0.89 7.78
N LEU A 49 16.72 0.66 7.17
CA LEU A 49 16.55 -0.31 6.10
C LEU A 49 17.39 0.09 4.86
N LYS A 50 18.12 -0.87 4.29
CA LYS A 50 18.98 -0.65 3.10
C LYS A 50 18.23 -0.68 1.77
N GLN A 51 16.99 -1.13 1.79
CA GLN A 51 16.11 -1.27 0.63
C GLN A 51 15.28 0.00 0.43
N SER A 52 14.74 0.20 -0.78
CA SER A 52 13.91 1.37 -1.14
C SER A 52 12.43 1.22 -0.77
N ARG A 53 12.06 0.12 -0.10
CA ARG A 53 10.67 -0.26 0.19
C ARG A 53 10.53 -0.80 1.61
N PHE A 54 9.39 -0.60 2.25
CA PHE A 54 9.07 -1.34 3.48
C PHE A 54 8.87 -2.83 3.18
N PRO A 55 9.18 -3.74 4.13
CA PRO A 55 8.99 -5.17 3.95
C PRO A 55 7.62 -5.58 3.39
N ILE A 56 6.51 -4.97 3.83
CA ILE A 56 5.17 -5.27 3.31
C ILE A 56 5.03 -4.99 1.80
N GLU A 57 5.75 -3.99 1.28
CA GLU A 57 5.71 -3.62 -0.14
C GLU A 57 6.44 -4.64 -1.03
N LEU A 58 7.20 -5.56 -0.43
CA LEU A 58 7.95 -6.63 -1.10
C LEU A 58 7.23 -7.98 -1.12
N VAL A 59 6.12 -8.09 -0.39
CA VAL A 59 5.32 -9.32 -0.30
C VAL A 59 4.70 -9.65 -1.65
N ASP A 60 4.76 -10.92 -2.06
CA ASP A 60 4.12 -11.38 -3.29
C ASP A 60 2.60 -11.17 -3.22
N ARG A 61 2.01 -10.89 -4.38
CA ARG A 61 0.60 -10.53 -4.50
C ARG A 61 -0.10 -11.47 -5.47
N ALA A 62 -1.40 -11.65 -5.29
CA ALA A 62 -2.25 -12.40 -6.21
C ALA A 62 -3.43 -11.51 -6.64
N ALA A 63 -3.63 -11.36 -7.95
CA ALA A 63 -4.76 -10.61 -8.47
C ALA A 63 -6.09 -11.24 -8.01
N VAL A 64 -6.95 -10.43 -7.40
CA VAL A 64 -8.31 -10.81 -7.00
C VAL A 64 -9.30 -10.41 -8.10
N THR A 65 -9.13 -9.20 -8.62
CA THR A 65 -9.96 -8.66 -9.70
C THR A 65 -9.28 -7.48 -10.40
N GLY A 66 -9.74 -7.19 -11.62
CA GLY A 66 -9.16 -6.18 -12.49
C GLY A 66 -7.85 -6.66 -13.14
N GLU A 67 -7.43 -5.91 -14.14
CA GLU A 67 -6.12 -6.06 -14.76
C GLU A 67 -5.39 -4.72 -14.66
N LEU A 68 -4.08 -4.76 -14.44
CA LEU A 68 -3.25 -3.56 -14.39
C LEU A 68 -2.95 -3.06 -15.81
N THR A 69 -4.01 -2.66 -16.51
CA THR A 69 -3.96 -2.10 -17.87
C THR A 69 -4.27 -0.59 -17.83
N PRO A 70 -3.92 0.17 -18.88
CA PRO A 70 -4.21 1.59 -18.91
C PRO A 70 -5.69 1.92 -18.64
N GLY A 71 -5.94 2.82 -17.69
CA GLY A 71 -7.28 3.27 -17.29
C GLY A 71 -8.03 2.33 -16.35
N ASN A 72 -7.45 1.18 -15.99
CA ASN A 72 -8.07 0.21 -15.10
C ASN A 72 -7.43 0.21 -13.72
N VAL A 73 -8.22 -0.22 -12.72
CA VAL A 73 -7.76 -0.44 -11.34
C VAL A 73 -7.70 -1.94 -11.09
N ALA A 74 -6.61 -2.39 -10.48
CA ALA A 74 -6.44 -3.77 -10.03
C ALA A 74 -6.57 -3.82 -8.50
N ILE A 75 -7.16 -4.91 -8.01
CA ILE A 75 -7.16 -5.27 -6.59
C ILE A 75 -6.42 -6.60 -6.46
N GLU A 76 -5.37 -6.59 -5.64
CA GLU A 76 -4.54 -7.75 -5.35
C GLU A 76 -4.63 -8.11 -3.87
N LEU A 77 -4.36 -9.36 -3.53
CA LEU A 77 -4.25 -9.86 -2.16
C LEU A 77 -2.80 -10.17 -1.84
N LEU A 78 -2.32 -9.76 -0.66
CA LEU A 78 -1.03 -10.17 -0.13
C LEU A 78 -1.01 -11.69 0.12
N GLN A 79 0.05 -12.37 -0.32
CA GLN A 79 0.18 -13.81 -0.13
C GLN A 79 0.55 -14.17 1.33
N GLU A 80 -0.34 -14.88 2.01
CA GLU A 80 -0.24 -15.25 3.43
C GLU A 80 1.03 -16.06 3.78
N MET A 81 1.61 -16.79 2.82
CA MET A 81 2.82 -17.57 3.05
C MET A 81 4.08 -16.70 3.26
N GLN A 82 3.99 -15.40 2.96
CA GLN A 82 5.12 -14.45 3.03
C GLN A 82 4.87 -13.29 4.00
N TRP A 83 3.65 -13.16 4.53
CA TRP A 83 3.28 -12.07 5.41
C TRP A 83 2.28 -12.54 6.47
N TYR A 84 2.45 -12.05 7.69
CA TYR A 84 1.68 -12.51 8.85
C TYR A 84 0.25 -11.95 8.90
N THR A 85 -0.13 -11.08 7.96
CA THR A 85 -1.50 -10.55 7.86
C THR A 85 -2.00 -10.56 6.42
N ARG A 86 -3.33 -10.67 6.28
CA ARG A 86 -4.03 -10.53 5.01
C ARG A 86 -4.21 -9.05 4.69
N GLY A 87 -4.02 -8.70 3.43
CA GLY A 87 -4.15 -7.32 2.98
C GLY A 87 -4.57 -7.23 1.53
N PHE A 88 -5.30 -6.17 1.20
CA PHE A 88 -5.57 -5.79 -0.17
C PHE A 88 -4.58 -4.73 -0.61
N VAL A 89 -4.13 -4.82 -1.86
CA VAL A 89 -3.40 -3.75 -2.54
C VAL A 89 -4.24 -3.28 -3.70
N VAL A 90 -4.48 -1.97 -3.76
CA VAL A 90 -5.20 -1.33 -4.87
C VAL A 90 -4.21 -0.48 -5.64
N SER A 91 -4.13 -0.72 -6.95
CA SER A 91 -3.22 -0.04 -7.85
C SER A 91 -3.95 0.34 -9.14
N ALA A 92 -3.63 1.50 -9.72
CA ALA A 92 -4.31 2.01 -10.91
C ALA A 92 -3.35 2.15 -12.09
N GLY A 93 -3.70 1.49 -13.20
CA GLY A 93 -3.08 1.60 -14.52
C GLY A 93 -3.06 3.01 -15.08
N GLY A 94 -2.06 3.30 -15.92
CA GLY A 94 -1.84 4.62 -16.53
C GLY A 94 -3.06 5.10 -17.32
N LYS A 95 -3.42 6.39 -17.29
CA LYS A 95 -4.60 6.85 -18.03
C LYS A 95 -4.38 6.81 -19.56
N PRO A 96 -5.34 6.29 -20.36
CA PRO A 96 -5.22 6.29 -21.82
C PRO A 96 -5.03 7.71 -22.37
N GLY A 97 -4.03 7.91 -23.23
CA GLY A 97 -3.75 9.20 -23.87
C GLY A 97 -2.82 10.15 -23.10
N GLU A 98 -2.42 9.84 -21.85
CA GLU A 98 -1.42 10.61 -21.10
C GLU A 98 0.05 10.20 -21.42
N SER A 99 0.27 9.70 -22.64
CA SER A 99 1.53 9.14 -23.15
C SER A 99 2.52 10.19 -23.66
N THR A 100 2.63 11.35 -23.02
CA THR A 100 3.63 12.38 -23.39
C THR A 100 4.85 12.41 -22.48
N SER A 101 4.84 11.61 -21.40
CA SER A 101 6.01 11.36 -20.56
C SER A 101 6.28 9.87 -20.48
N LEU A 102 7.52 9.47 -20.23
CA LEU A 102 7.99 8.07 -20.14
C LEU A 102 7.19 7.18 -19.16
N PHE A 103 6.26 7.76 -18.39
CA PHE A 103 5.48 7.10 -17.35
C PHE A 103 4.03 7.63 -17.37
N PRO A 104 3.02 6.84 -17.79
CA PRO A 104 1.64 7.29 -17.74
C PRO A 104 1.18 7.42 -16.28
N LYS A 105 0.59 8.56 -15.93
CA LYS A 105 -0.02 8.77 -14.61
C LYS A 105 -1.31 7.96 -14.58
N GLY A 106 -1.43 7.04 -13.63
CA GLY A 106 -2.68 6.31 -13.47
C GLY A 106 -3.76 7.17 -12.85
N ASP A 107 -5.00 6.72 -13.02
CA ASP A 107 -6.18 7.46 -12.60
C ASP A 107 -6.35 7.42 -11.07
N ILE A 108 -5.78 8.42 -10.40
CA ILE A 108 -5.81 8.58 -8.94
C ILE A 108 -7.25 8.68 -8.42
N GLU A 109 -8.17 9.26 -9.19
CA GLU A 109 -9.57 9.37 -8.77
C GLU A 109 -10.24 8.00 -8.78
N SER A 110 -10.04 7.23 -9.85
CA SER A 110 -10.51 5.85 -9.92
C SER A 110 -9.89 4.97 -8.84
N LEU A 111 -8.59 5.13 -8.56
CA LEU A 111 -7.90 4.46 -7.46
C LEU A 111 -8.57 4.78 -6.11
N ALA A 112 -8.77 6.07 -5.81
CA ALA A 112 -9.39 6.53 -4.58
C ALA A 112 -10.81 5.98 -4.43
N ARG A 113 -11.59 5.93 -5.50
CA ARG A 113 -12.97 5.42 -5.52
C ARG A 113 -13.06 3.93 -5.23
N VAL A 114 -12.19 3.13 -5.86
CA VAL A 114 -12.16 1.68 -5.65
C VAL A 114 -11.67 1.37 -4.23
N ALA A 115 -10.57 2.00 -3.80
CA ALA A 115 -10.06 1.84 -2.43
C ALA A 115 -11.09 2.27 -1.38
N ALA A 116 -11.78 3.40 -1.57
CA ALA A 116 -12.82 3.87 -0.67
C ALA A 116 -14.00 2.89 -0.58
N SER A 117 -14.34 2.21 -1.68
CA SER A 117 -15.41 1.21 -1.70
C SER A 117 -15.05 -0.03 -0.88
N LEU A 118 -13.79 -0.50 -0.95
CA LEU A 118 -13.28 -1.56 -0.08
C LEU A 118 -13.29 -1.13 1.39
N VAL A 119 -12.82 0.07 1.69
CA VAL A 119 -12.82 0.61 3.05
C VAL A 119 -14.24 0.77 3.59
N ALA A 120 -15.17 1.26 2.78
CA ALA A 120 -16.58 1.38 3.17
C ALA A 120 -17.18 0.02 3.53
N GLU A 121 -16.82 -1.05 2.82
CA GLU A 121 -17.27 -2.41 3.15
C GLU A 121 -16.67 -2.91 4.48
N LEU A 122 -15.39 -2.63 4.77
CA LEU A 122 -14.79 -2.93 6.08
C LEU A 122 -15.48 -2.16 7.21
N GLN A 123 -15.73 -0.86 7.00
CA GLN A 123 -16.44 -0.01 7.96
C GLN A 123 -17.87 -0.50 8.20
N ARG A 124 -18.60 -0.89 7.14
CA ARG A 124 -19.96 -1.44 7.24
C ARG A 124 -20.00 -2.71 8.08
N ARG A 125 -18.94 -3.52 8.02
CA ARG A 125 -18.78 -4.75 8.82
C ARG A 125 -18.15 -4.51 10.20
N ASN A 126 -17.86 -3.26 10.55
CA ASN A 126 -17.15 -2.90 11.78
C ASN A 126 -15.80 -3.63 11.93
N ILE A 127 -15.08 -3.83 10.81
CA ILE A 127 -13.76 -4.44 10.80
C ILE A 127 -12.72 -3.32 10.94
N PRO A 128 -11.92 -3.31 12.02
CA PRO A 128 -10.81 -2.37 12.15
C PRO A 128 -9.80 -2.61 11.02
N HIS A 129 -9.16 -1.55 10.54
CA HIS A 129 -8.24 -1.63 9.42
C HIS A 129 -7.22 -0.51 9.45
N THR A 130 -6.04 -0.80 8.91
CA THR A 130 -5.02 0.19 8.62
C THR A 130 -4.95 0.43 7.12
N ILE A 131 -4.77 1.68 6.72
CA ILE A 131 -4.52 2.09 5.34
C ILE A 131 -3.10 2.60 5.26
N LEU A 132 -2.33 2.11 4.30
CA LEU A 132 -0.99 2.60 3.99
C LEU A 132 -0.96 3.09 2.54
N LEU A 133 -0.69 4.37 2.35
CA LEU A 133 -0.51 4.99 1.05
C LEU A 133 0.99 4.99 0.73
N CYS A 134 1.35 4.24 -0.31
CA CYS A 134 2.72 4.12 -0.77
C CYS A 134 2.95 5.02 -1.98
N PRO A 135 4.14 5.62 -2.13
CA PRO A 135 4.45 6.37 -3.34
C PRO A 135 4.50 5.43 -4.54
N ALA A 136 4.45 6.02 -5.72
CA ALA A 136 4.73 5.31 -6.96
C ALA A 136 6.19 4.85 -6.97
N ILE A 137 6.44 3.63 -6.51
CA ILE A 137 7.74 3.00 -6.64
C ILE A 137 7.61 2.00 -7.77
N GLN A 138 8.56 2.05 -8.71
CA GLN A 138 8.62 1.12 -9.83
C GLN A 138 8.48 -0.30 -9.28
N ALA A 139 7.32 -0.93 -9.51
CA ALA A 139 7.10 -2.29 -9.08
C ALA A 139 8.22 -3.12 -9.72
N SER A 140 8.96 -3.87 -8.90
CA SER A 140 9.86 -4.88 -9.42
C SER A 140 9.04 -5.77 -10.34
N ILE A 141 9.35 -5.69 -11.63
CA ILE A 141 8.70 -6.39 -12.75
C ILE A 141 8.26 -7.79 -12.29
N PRO A 142 7.01 -8.23 -12.55
CA PRO A 142 6.63 -9.61 -12.29
C PRO A 142 7.65 -10.53 -12.98
N LYS A 143 8.31 -11.40 -12.20
CA LYS A 143 9.39 -12.32 -12.65
C LYS A 143 8.99 -13.29 -13.78
N LYS A 144 7.75 -13.25 -14.27
CA LYS A 144 7.20 -14.15 -15.29
C LYS A 144 6.73 -13.38 -16.52
N ILE A 145 7.63 -12.65 -17.16
CA ILE A 145 7.41 -12.27 -18.55
C ILE A 145 8.33 -13.15 -19.38
N PRO A 146 7.78 -14.04 -20.22
CA PRO A 146 8.59 -14.84 -21.12
C PRO A 146 9.55 -13.93 -21.89
N LEU A 147 10.84 -14.26 -21.86
CA LEU A 147 11.90 -13.45 -22.49
C LEU A 147 11.61 -13.15 -23.97
N ALA A 148 10.86 -14.04 -24.63
CA ALA A 148 10.40 -13.87 -26.01
C ALA A 148 9.48 -12.65 -26.19
N ASP A 149 8.58 -12.37 -25.25
CA ASP A 149 7.64 -11.24 -25.33
C ASP A 149 8.35 -9.91 -25.05
N ALA A 150 9.29 -9.90 -24.11
CA ALA A 150 10.12 -8.74 -23.80
C ALA A 150 11.07 -8.35 -24.95
N LEU A 151 11.63 -9.34 -25.66
CA LEU A 151 12.54 -9.10 -26.79
C LEU A 151 11.81 -8.75 -28.10
N ALA A 152 10.52 -9.10 -28.23
CA ALA A 152 9.72 -8.77 -29.41
C ALA A 152 9.30 -7.29 -29.47
N GLY A 153 9.63 -6.47 -28.47
CA GLY A 153 9.18 -5.08 -28.38
C GLY A 153 7.66 -4.93 -28.19
N ASN A 154 6.95 -6.04 -27.96
CA ASN A 154 5.50 -6.08 -27.77
C ASN A 154 5.08 -5.84 -26.31
N VAL A 155 6.05 -5.68 -25.40
CA VAL A 155 5.79 -5.30 -24.01
C VAL A 155 6.34 -3.90 -23.82
N GLU A 156 5.49 -2.90 -24.11
CA GLU A 156 5.66 -1.57 -23.54
C GLU A 156 5.48 -1.70 -22.02
N PHE A 157 6.59 -1.79 -21.30
CA PHE A 157 6.59 -1.73 -19.84
C PHE A 157 6.27 -0.31 -19.37
N ALA A 158 5.02 0.06 -19.45
CA ALA A 158 4.48 1.26 -18.84
C ALA A 158 3.53 0.86 -17.70
N PHE A 159 4.07 0.11 -16.72
CA PHE A 159 3.35 -0.03 -15.46
C PHE A 159 3.24 1.35 -14.80
N PRO A 160 2.06 1.72 -14.31
CA PRO A 160 1.79 3.07 -13.83
C PRO A 160 2.75 3.44 -12.69
N MET A 161 3.32 4.64 -12.77
CA MET A 161 3.88 5.32 -11.62
C MET A 161 2.75 5.98 -10.83
N THR A 162 1.85 5.17 -10.27
CA THR A 162 0.82 5.64 -9.33
C THR A 162 1.14 5.24 -7.91
N PRO A 163 0.75 6.07 -6.92
CA PRO A 163 0.68 5.63 -5.55
C PRO A 163 -0.16 4.35 -5.43
N GLU A 164 0.18 3.50 -4.47
CA GLU A 164 -0.59 2.29 -4.15
C GLU A 164 -1.34 2.48 -2.83
N VAL A 165 -2.49 1.80 -2.69
CA VAL A 165 -3.24 1.77 -1.44
C VAL A 165 -3.21 0.36 -0.87
N PHE A 166 -2.55 0.19 0.26
CA PHE A 166 -2.60 -1.02 1.06
C PHE A 166 -3.72 -0.88 2.08
N ILE A 167 -4.61 -1.86 2.14
CA ILE A 167 -5.74 -1.91 3.07
C ILE A 167 -5.62 -3.20 3.87
N LEU A 168 -5.42 -3.08 5.17
CA LEU A 168 -5.01 -4.16 6.06
C LEU A 168 -6.06 -4.34 7.15
N PRO A 169 -7.03 -5.27 6.97
CA PRO A 169 -7.98 -5.64 8.00
C PRO A 169 -7.29 -6.14 9.27
N ARG A 170 -7.92 -5.90 10.42
CA ARG A 170 -7.38 -6.23 11.74
C ARG A 170 -8.41 -7.02 12.53
N ALA A 171 -7.95 -8.00 13.30
CA ALA A 171 -8.76 -8.65 14.32
C ALA A 171 -8.99 -7.69 15.49
N LEU A 172 -10.18 -7.75 16.11
CA LEU A 172 -10.54 -6.94 17.27
C LEU A 172 -9.87 -7.44 18.58
N ASP A 173 -9.36 -8.68 18.58
CA ASP A 173 -9.23 -9.47 19.82
C ASP A 173 -7.78 -9.80 20.22
N GLU A 174 -6.76 -9.28 19.55
CA GLU A 174 -5.39 -9.59 19.92
C GLU A 174 -4.85 -8.59 20.97
N GLU A 175 -4.84 -9.04 22.24
CA GLU A 175 -4.01 -8.52 23.34
C GLU A 175 -2.49 -8.71 23.07
N GLY A 176 -2.05 -8.50 21.83
CA GLY A 176 -0.64 -8.42 21.47
C GLY A 176 -0.06 -7.03 21.79
N PRO A 177 1.27 -6.86 21.73
CA PRO A 177 1.89 -5.53 21.75
C PRO A 177 1.23 -4.72 20.65
N GLY A 178 0.34 -3.80 21.03
CA GLY A 178 -0.70 -3.46 20.07
C GLY A 178 -0.14 -2.73 18.85
N THR A 179 -0.24 -3.50 17.79
CA THR A 179 0.22 -3.31 16.44
C THR A 179 -0.32 -1.98 15.92
N CYS A 180 0.49 -0.93 15.93
CA CYS A 180 0.17 0.29 15.19
C CYS A 180 0.46 0.09 13.69
N GLY A 181 0.00 0.98 12.82
CA GLY A 181 0.26 0.85 11.39
C GLY A 181 1.74 0.78 10.98
N VAL A 182 2.67 1.14 11.87
CA VAL A 182 4.12 0.97 11.72
C VAL A 182 4.52 -0.51 11.63
N GLU A 183 3.97 -1.35 12.50
CA GLU A 183 4.30 -2.78 12.54
C GLU A 183 3.88 -3.48 11.26
N LEU A 184 2.74 -3.08 10.71
CA LEU A 184 2.24 -3.56 9.44
C LEU A 184 3.13 -3.19 8.25
N ALA A 185 3.98 -2.17 8.37
CA ALA A 185 5.00 -1.92 7.38
C ALA A 185 6.17 -2.92 7.47
N GLY A 186 6.22 -3.78 8.50
CA GLY A 186 7.35 -4.63 8.83
C GLY A 186 8.36 -3.99 9.78
N LEU A 187 7.94 -2.95 10.49
CA LEU A 187 8.78 -2.23 11.45
C LEU A 187 8.31 -2.54 12.87
N ILE A 188 9.07 -3.34 13.60
CA ILE A 188 8.69 -3.70 14.97
C ILE A 188 9.21 -2.63 15.94
N LEU A 189 8.32 -2.09 16.76
CA LEU A 189 8.65 -1.10 17.79
C LEU A 189 8.78 -1.78 19.15
N ALA A 190 10.01 -2.03 19.60
CA ALA A 190 10.26 -2.41 20.98
C ALA A 190 10.17 -1.17 21.89
N ARG A 191 9.29 -1.21 22.88
CA ARG A 191 9.08 -0.09 23.82
C ARG A 191 9.96 -0.21 25.06
N THR A 192 10.39 -1.44 25.37
CA THR A 192 11.26 -1.77 26.49
C THR A 192 12.44 -2.62 26.01
N GLU A 193 13.49 -2.71 26.83
CA GLU A 193 14.61 -3.62 26.58
C GLU A 193 14.16 -5.08 26.59
N ASP A 194 13.21 -5.43 27.46
CA ASP A 194 12.63 -6.77 27.53
C ASP A 194 11.87 -7.12 26.23
N ASP A 195 11.05 -6.18 25.70
CA ASP A 195 10.38 -6.36 24.41
C ASP A 195 11.41 -6.60 23.31
N TYR A 196 12.50 -5.81 23.30
CA TYR A 196 13.57 -5.95 22.32
C TYR A 196 14.24 -7.32 22.42
N GLY A 197 14.60 -7.75 23.63
CA GLY A 197 15.19 -9.06 23.90
C GLY A 197 14.32 -10.18 23.34
N ASN A 198 13.03 -10.17 23.68
CA ASN A 198 12.05 -11.17 23.22
C ASN A 198 11.89 -11.25 21.70
N ILE A 199 12.09 -10.14 20.97
CA ILE A 199 12.00 -10.13 19.49
C ILE A 199 13.29 -10.67 18.84
N THR A 200 14.43 -10.54 19.51
CA THR A 200 15.76 -10.87 18.94
C THR A 200 16.28 -12.26 19.25
N GLU A 201 15.68 -12.96 20.22
CA GLU A 201 15.99 -14.36 20.59
C GLU A 201 15.33 -15.38 19.65
#